data_AF-A0A0B1TRK8-F1
#
_entry.id   AF-A0A0B1TRK8-F1
#
_cell.length_a   1.000
_cell.length_b   1.000
_cell.length_c   1.000
_cell.angle_alpha   90.00
_cell.angle_beta   90.00
_cell.angle_gamma   90.00
#
_symmetry.space_group_name_H-M   'P 1'
#
loop_
_entity.id
_entity.type
_entity.pdbx_description
1 polymer ?
#
loop_
_entity_poly.entity_id
_entity_poly.type
_entity_poly.pdbx_seq_one_letter_code
_entity_poly.pdbx_strand_id
1 'polypeptide(L)'
;MVADLFLAVEYAKTFQCFANLSEADQQKLLAHAGGLLQIASQAFYTVEQKEDSITFPDGINALQLQLRTRPYQFEKYYRETYSRPVAVIRSLSMTREQFALFKAILLFSPSRSLHIQRKFPSYQAYSILSTDRKAIRFSKTNEDV
;
A
#
# COMPACT_ATOMS: atom_id res chain seq x y z
N MET A 1 -3.57 1.02 10.22
CA MET A 1 -3.37 0.96 11.69
C MET A 1 -3.27 -0.50 12.10
N VAL A 2 -2.61 -0.87 13.21
CA VAL A 2 -2.45 -2.29 13.60
C VAL A 2 -3.81 -2.99 13.78
N ALA A 3 -4.82 -2.29 14.29
CA ALA A 3 -6.20 -2.78 14.38
C ALA A 3 -6.82 -3.20 13.03
N ASP A 4 -6.45 -2.55 11.93
CA ASP A 4 -6.95 -2.91 10.59
C ASP A 4 -6.41 -4.26 10.12
N LEU A 5 -5.23 -4.66 10.59
CA LEU A 5 -4.64 -5.96 10.27
C LEU A 5 -5.36 -7.09 11.02
N PHE A 6 -5.83 -6.85 12.25
CA PHE A 6 -6.67 -7.82 12.96
C PHE A 6 -7.98 -8.07 12.21
N LEU A 7 -8.60 -7.02 11.64
CA LEU A 7 -9.79 -7.16 10.81
C LEU A 7 -9.53 -8.00 9.55
N ALA A 8 -8.34 -7.92 8.96
CA ALA A 8 -7.96 -8.78 7.83
C ALA A 8 -7.87 -10.26 8.23
N VAL A 9 -7.38 -10.56 9.44
CA VAL A 9 -7.34 -11.92 10.00
C VAL A 9 -8.75 -12.44 10.24
N GLU A 10 -9.60 -11.66 10.93
CA GLU A 10 -10.99 -12.05 11.19
C GLU A 10 -11.78 -12.24 9.89
N TYR A 11 -11.53 -11.38 8.90
CA TYR A 11 -12.09 -11.55 7.57
C TYR A 11 -11.65 -12.87 6.92
N ALA A 12 -10.36 -13.22 6.97
CA ALA A 12 -9.86 -14.47 6.40
C ALA A 12 -10.48 -15.71 7.07
N LYS A 13 -10.69 -15.67 8.39
CA LYS A 13 -11.34 -16.74 9.15
C LYS A 13 -12.78 -17.02 8.75
N THR A 14 -13.46 -16.09 8.08
CA THR A 14 -14.82 -16.32 7.56
C THR A 14 -14.86 -17.39 6.45
N PHE A 15 -13.72 -17.69 5.82
CA PHE A 15 -13.63 -18.68 4.75
C PHE A 15 -13.24 -20.05 5.30
N GLN A 16 -14.11 -21.04 5.13
CA GLN A 16 -13.81 -22.42 5.55
C GLN A 16 -12.53 -22.97 4.90
N CYS A 17 -12.29 -22.63 3.64
CA CYS A 17 -11.07 -23.04 2.94
C CYS A 17 -9.79 -22.47 3.57
N PHE A 18 -9.84 -21.27 4.15
CA PHE A 18 -8.72 -20.68 4.89
C PHE A 18 -8.54 -21.36 6.25
N ALA A 19 -9.63 -21.57 6.99
CA ALA A 19 -9.60 -22.24 8.30
C ALA A 19 -9.06 -23.68 8.22
N ASN A 20 -9.26 -24.35 7.08
CA ASN A 20 -8.76 -25.69 6.83
C ASN A 20 -7.26 -25.75 6.41
N LEU A 21 -6.60 -24.61 6.18
CA LEU A 21 -5.16 -24.57 5.89
C LEU A 21 -4.33 -24.81 7.15
N SER A 22 -3.08 -25.25 6.97
CA SER A 22 -2.10 -25.29 8.05
C SER A 22 -1.85 -23.89 8.61
N GLU A 23 -1.55 -23.77 9.91
CA GLU A 23 -1.24 -22.47 10.52
C GLU A 23 -0.10 -21.74 9.78
N ALA A 24 0.91 -22.49 9.35
CA ALA A 24 2.02 -21.95 8.57
C ALA A 24 1.56 -21.34 7.24
N ASP A 25 0.60 -21.96 6.55
CA ASP A 25 0.09 -21.45 5.28
C ASP A 25 -0.91 -20.30 5.48
N GLN A 26 -1.71 -20.35 6.55
CA GLN A 26 -2.55 -19.21 6.97
C GLN A 26 -1.68 -17.96 7.22
N GLN A 27 -0.59 -18.11 7.96
CA GLN A 27 0.36 -17.02 8.24
C GLN A 27 1.02 -16.51 6.95
N LYS A 28 1.49 -17.39 6.06
CA LYS A 28 2.08 -16.97 4.76
C LYS A 28 1.08 -16.21 3.90
N LEU A 29 -0.17 -16.69 3.83
CA LEU A 29 -1.21 -16.04 3.03
C LEU A 29 -1.53 -14.64 3.58
N LEU A 30 -1.70 -14.53 4.89
CA LEU A 30 -1.95 -13.25 5.55
C LEU A 30 -0.75 -12.30 5.48
N ALA A 31 0.47 -12.81 5.59
CA ALA A 31 1.68 -11.99 5.44
C ALA A 31 1.79 -11.37 4.03
N HIS A 32 1.32 -12.10 3.01
CA HIS A 32 1.29 -11.61 1.64
C HIS A 32 0.11 -10.68 1.35
N ALA A 33 -1.11 -11.05 1.77
CA ALA A 33 -2.34 -10.35 1.41
C ALA A 33 -2.74 -9.23 2.39
N GLY A 34 -2.30 -9.29 3.65
CA GLY A 34 -2.79 -8.42 4.72
C GLY A 34 -2.60 -6.93 4.44
N GLY A 35 -1.43 -6.55 3.94
CA GLY A 35 -1.16 -5.15 3.56
C GLY A 35 -2.04 -4.67 2.40
N LEU A 36 -2.30 -5.53 1.41
CA LEU A 36 -3.18 -5.22 0.29
C LEU A 36 -4.63 -5.08 0.74
N LEU A 37 -5.11 -6.00 1.58
CA LEU A 37 -6.44 -5.95 2.17
C LEU A 37 -6.65 -4.67 2.98
N GLN A 38 -5.65 -4.26 3.75
CA GLN A 38 -5.69 -3.01 4.51
C GLN A 38 -5.80 -1.80 3.59
N ILE A 39 -4.90 -1.66 2.60
CA ILE A 39 -4.90 -0.51 1.68
C ILE A 39 -6.21 -0.45 0.88
N ALA A 40 -6.67 -1.59 0.36
CA ALA A 40 -7.91 -1.67 -0.38
C ALA A 40 -9.12 -1.27 0.49
N SER A 41 -9.17 -1.74 1.74
CA SER A 41 -10.26 -1.40 2.67
C SER A 41 -10.27 0.09 3.01
N GLN A 42 -9.11 0.65 3.34
CA GLN A 42 -9.00 2.08 3.63
C GLN A 42 -9.39 2.94 2.41
N ALA A 43 -8.94 2.56 1.21
CA ALA A 43 -9.30 3.25 -0.02
C ALA A 43 -10.81 3.17 -0.31
N PHE A 44 -11.42 2.00 -0.16
CA PHE A 44 -12.87 1.83 -0.38
C PHE A 44 -13.72 2.69 0.55
N TYR A 45 -13.44 2.66 1.85
CA TYR A 45 -14.20 3.47 2.81
C TYR A 45 -13.94 4.98 2.62
N THR A 46 -12.75 5.37 2.18
CA THR A 46 -12.46 6.75 1.80
C THR A 46 -13.32 7.21 0.61
N VAL A 47 -13.51 6.33 -0.39
CA VAL A 47 -14.40 6.62 -1.52
C VAL A 47 -15.85 6.75 -1.06
N GLU A 48 -16.33 5.89 -0.16
CA GLU A 48 -17.68 6.02 0.44
C GLU A 48 -17.84 7.37 1.19
N GLN A 49 -16.78 7.86 1.82
CA GLN A 49 -16.71 9.17 2.49
C GLN A 49 -16.55 10.35 1.53
N LYS A 50 -16.41 10.11 0.22
CA LYS A 50 -16.20 11.12 -0.84
C LYS A 50 -14.91 11.92 -0.71
N GLU A 51 -13.88 11.31 -0.15
CA GLU A 51 -12.55 11.90 0.02
C GLU A 51 -11.58 11.45 -1.09
N ASP A 52 -10.57 12.28 -1.37
CA ASP A 52 -9.59 12.09 -2.46
C ASP A 52 -8.28 11.41 -2.06
N SER A 53 -8.07 11.23 -0.76
CA SER A 53 -6.91 10.54 -0.22
C SER A 53 -7.28 9.76 1.02
N ILE A 54 -6.57 8.65 1.26
CA ILE A 54 -6.86 7.72 2.36
C ILE A 54 -7.14 8.48 3.65
N THR A 55 -8.33 8.24 4.18
CA THR A 55 -8.79 8.73 5.47
C THR A 55 -8.88 7.55 6.42
N PHE A 56 -8.27 7.71 7.58
CA PHE A 56 -8.27 6.69 8.62
C PHE A 56 -9.65 6.61 9.30
N PRO A 57 -9.96 5.51 10.01
CA PRO A 57 -11.26 5.35 10.67
C PRO A 57 -11.60 6.44 11.70
N ASP A 58 -10.59 7.14 12.23
CA ASP A 58 -10.72 8.29 13.14
C ASP A 58 -11.03 9.61 12.42
N GLY A 59 -11.12 9.61 11.09
CA GLY A 59 -11.35 10.79 10.27
C GLY A 59 -10.08 11.55 9.89
N ILE A 60 -8.89 11.08 10.29
CA ILE A 60 -7.64 11.76 9.94
C ILE A 60 -7.26 11.45 8.49
N ASN A 61 -7.07 12.50 7.69
CA ASN A 61 -6.57 12.37 6.33
C ASN A 61 -5.05 12.12 6.32
N ALA A 62 -4.64 10.95 5.82
CA ALA A 62 -3.25 10.50 5.87
C ALA A 62 -2.31 11.40 5.06
N LEU A 63 -2.74 11.88 3.90
CA LEU A 63 -1.93 12.76 3.03
C LEU A 63 -1.69 14.10 3.73
N GLN A 64 -2.74 14.72 4.27
CA GLN A 64 -2.62 15.99 4.97
C GLN A 64 -1.70 15.89 6.20
N LEU A 65 -1.82 14.80 6.96
CA LEU A 65 -0.96 14.54 8.12
C LEU A 65 0.53 14.45 7.72
N GLN A 66 0.84 13.70 6.64
CA GLN A 66 2.21 13.54 6.18
C GLN A 66 2.79 14.83 5.59
N LEU A 67 2.01 15.59 4.82
CA LEU A 67 2.45 16.88 4.27
C LEU A 67 2.70 17.93 5.35
N ARG A 68 1.92 17.93 6.44
CA ARG A 68 2.20 18.78 7.61
C ARG A 68 3.54 18.46 8.27
N THR A 69 3.91 17.17 8.28
CA THR A 69 5.11 16.70 8.98
C THR A 69 6.38 16.81 8.11
N ARG A 70 6.28 16.58 6.79
CA ARG A 70 7.41 16.56 5.86
C ARG A 70 7.01 17.03 4.44
N PRO A 71 6.81 18.34 4.23
CA PRO A 71 6.08 18.86 3.08
C PRO A 71 6.77 18.64 1.72
N TYR A 72 8.06 18.95 1.55
CA TYR A 72 8.59 19.20 0.20
C TYR A 72 9.29 18.03 -0.49
N GLN A 73 9.98 17.15 0.25
CA GLN A 73 10.83 16.14 -0.39
C GLN A 73 10.08 14.85 -0.76
N PHE A 74 8.93 14.60 -0.13
CA PHE A 74 8.18 13.35 -0.25
C PHE A 74 6.75 13.54 -0.73
N GLU A 75 6.34 14.76 -1.12
CA GLU A 75 4.97 15.03 -1.56
C GLU A 75 4.52 14.09 -2.68
N LYS A 76 5.35 13.94 -3.73
CA LYS A 76 5.05 13.02 -4.84
C LYS A 76 4.85 11.59 -4.33
N TYR A 77 5.68 11.15 -3.40
CA TYR A 77 5.61 9.82 -2.80
C TYR A 77 4.33 9.65 -1.95
N TYR A 78 3.97 10.63 -1.14
CA TYR A 78 2.77 10.58 -0.31
C TYR A 78 1.49 10.63 -1.15
N ARG A 79 1.43 11.45 -2.21
CA ARG A 79 0.30 11.46 -3.15
C ARG A 79 0.15 10.11 -3.84
N GLU A 80 1.25 9.53 -4.31
CA GLU A 80 1.23 8.19 -4.91
C GLU A 80 0.79 7.11 -3.90
N THR A 81 1.15 7.26 -2.63
CA THR A 81 0.81 6.28 -1.58
C THR A 81 -0.64 6.39 -1.12
N TYR A 82 -1.17 7.61 -0.95
CA TYR A 82 -2.48 7.84 -0.30
C TYR A 82 -3.60 8.23 -1.27
N SER A 83 -3.31 8.88 -2.39
CA SER A 83 -4.34 9.28 -3.37
C SER A 83 -4.55 8.22 -4.44
N ARG A 84 -3.48 7.56 -4.92
CA ARG A 84 -3.60 6.58 -6.00
C ARG A 84 -4.51 5.39 -5.68
N PRO A 85 -4.45 4.77 -4.48
CA PRO A 85 -5.36 3.66 -4.17
C PRO A 85 -6.83 4.09 -4.22
N VAL A 86 -7.15 5.29 -3.72
CA VAL A 86 -8.50 5.87 -3.74
C VAL A 86 -8.96 6.09 -5.18
N ALA A 87 -8.10 6.65 -6.03
CA ALA A 87 -8.41 6.87 -7.45
C ALA A 87 -8.70 5.55 -8.19
N VAL A 88 -7.91 4.49 -7.91
CA VAL A 88 -8.13 3.16 -8.51
C VAL A 88 -9.44 2.54 -8.02
N ILE A 89 -9.73 2.57 -6.72
CA ILE A 89 -10.98 2.00 -6.20
C ILE A 89 -12.19 2.78 -6.71
N ARG A 90 -12.09 4.11 -6.81
CA ARG A 90 -13.12 4.98 -7.37
C ARG A 90 -13.41 4.66 -8.84
N SER A 91 -12.39 4.44 -9.66
CA SER A 91 -12.58 4.13 -11.08
C SER A 91 -13.25 2.78 -11.30
N LEU A 92 -13.10 1.83 -10.37
CA LEU A 92 -13.79 0.53 -10.42
C LEU A 92 -15.28 0.63 -10.07
N SER A 93 -15.72 1.69 -9.38
CA SER A 93 -17.12 1.93 -9.01
C SER A 93 -17.83 0.69 -8.45
N MET A 94 -17.14 -0.04 -7.58
CA MET A 94 -17.63 -1.30 -7.02
C MET A 94 -18.72 -1.06 -5.97
N THR A 95 -19.73 -1.90 -5.98
CA THR A 95 -20.66 -2.09 -4.85
C THR A 95 -19.95 -2.74 -3.66
N ARG A 96 -20.57 -2.72 -2.49
CA ARG A 96 -20.00 -3.32 -1.27
C ARG A 96 -19.83 -4.84 -1.41
N GLU A 97 -20.78 -5.49 -2.09
CA GLU A 97 -20.76 -6.93 -2.39
C GLU A 97 -19.60 -7.27 -3.32
N GLN A 98 -19.42 -6.49 -4.40
CA GLN A 98 -18.28 -6.65 -5.31
C GLN A 98 -16.95 -6.40 -4.60
N PHE A 99 -16.90 -5.44 -3.68
CA PHE A 99 -15.71 -5.18 -2.89
C PHE A 99 -15.38 -6.32 -1.92
N ALA A 100 -16.39 -6.97 -1.33
CA ALA A 100 -16.19 -8.17 -0.52
C ALA A 100 -15.56 -9.31 -1.36
N LEU A 101 -16.09 -9.55 -2.57
CA LEU A 101 -15.50 -10.53 -3.49
C LEU A 101 -14.08 -10.14 -3.92
N PHE A 102 -13.84 -8.86 -4.19
CA PHE A 102 -12.50 -8.35 -4.52
C PHE A 102 -11.50 -8.62 -3.40
N LYS A 103 -11.87 -8.41 -2.13
CA LYS A 103 -11.04 -8.78 -0.98
C LYS A 103 -10.77 -10.28 -0.92
N ALA A 104 -11.75 -11.13 -1.22
CA ALA A 104 -11.54 -12.58 -1.29
C ALA A 104 -10.52 -12.95 -2.38
N ILE A 105 -10.62 -12.34 -3.56
CA ILE A 105 -9.65 -12.52 -4.66
C ILE A 105 -8.26 -12.07 -4.23
N LEU A 106 -8.12 -10.93 -3.54
CA LEU A 106 -6.84 -10.47 -3.02
C LEU A 106 -6.24 -11.44 -1.99
N LEU A 107 -7.08 -11.98 -1.10
CA LEU A 107 -6.67 -12.93 -0.06
C LEU A 107 -6.16 -14.23 -0.66
N PHE A 108 -6.89 -14.81 -1.63
CA PHE A 108 -6.56 -16.09 -2.25
C PHE A 108 -5.82 -15.96 -3.58
N SER A 109 -5.27 -14.77 -3.88
CA SER A 109 -4.51 -14.57 -5.11
C SER A 109 -3.28 -15.48 -5.08
N PRO A 110 -3.14 -16.43 -6.03
CA PRO A 110 -1.97 -17.30 -6.07
C PRO A 110 -0.74 -16.44 -6.31
N SER A 111 0.11 -16.34 -5.30
CA SER A 111 1.38 -15.64 -5.43
C SER A 111 2.26 -16.48 -6.35
N ARG A 112 2.46 -16.03 -7.60
CA ARG A 112 3.53 -16.59 -8.44
C ARG A 112 4.86 -16.11 -7.85
N SER A 113 5.57 -17.02 -7.19
CA SER A 113 6.98 -16.90 -6.79
C SER A 113 7.25 -16.03 -5.55
N LEU A 114 7.95 -16.49 -4.52
CA LEU A 114 9.34 -16.97 -4.54
C LEU A 114 10.37 -16.05 -5.22
N HIS A 115 10.02 -15.00 -5.98
CA HIS A 115 10.96 -14.12 -6.70
C HIS A 115 10.48 -12.67 -6.83
N ILE A 116 9.67 -12.18 -5.88
CA ILE A 116 9.44 -10.74 -5.76
C ILE A 116 9.98 -10.32 -4.40
N GLN A 117 11.30 -10.08 -4.38
CA GLN A 117 11.87 -9.00 -3.59
C GLN A 117 11.11 -7.71 -3.97
N ARG A 118 9.91 -7.52 -3.45
CA ARG A 118 9.45 -6.17 -3.15
C ARG A 118 10.30 -5.76 -1.97
N LYS A 119 11.51 -5.29 -2.28
CA LYS A 119 12.15 -4.21 -1.52
C LYS A 119 11.05 -3.18 -1.34
N PHE A 120 10.35 -3.20 -0.21
CA PHE A 120 9.70 -2.02 0.29
C PHE A 120 10.84 -1.00 0.42
N PRO A 121 10.88 0.07 -0.39
CA PRO A 121 11.99 0.99 -0.36
C PRO A 121 11.71 2.00 0.75
N SER A 122 11.54 1.56 2.00
CA SER A 122 11.44 2.49 3.12
C SER A 122 12.83 2.90 3.64
N TYR A 123 13.90 2.16 3.31
CA TYR A 123 15.26 2.52 3.73
C TYR A 123 16.34 2.45 2.63
N GLN A 124 16.18 1.67 1.55
CA GLN A 124 17.19 1.58 0.48
C GLN A 124 17.09 2.66 -0.62
N ALA A 125 15.95 3.35 -0.76
CA ALA A 125 15.84 4.47 -1.70
C ALA A 125 16.72 5.68 -1.27
N TYR A 126 16.90 5.87 0.04
CA TYR A 126 17.77 6.93 0.56
C TYR A 126 19.25 6.69 0.26
N SER A 127 19.71 5.44 0.34
CA SER A 127 21.11 5.13 0.04
C SER A 127 21.39 5.29 -1.45
N ILE A 128 20.54 4.79 -2.34
CA ILE A 128 20.76 4.86 -3.80
C ILE A 128 20.70 6.32 -4.30
N LEU A 129 19.73 7.11 -3.81
CA LEU A 129 19.64 8.54 -4.15
C LEU A 129 20.79 9.39 -3.58
N SER A 130 21.46 8.93 -2.52
CA SER A 130 22.65 9.59 -1.97
C SER A 130 23.93 9.25 -2.75
N THR A 131 24.03 8.04 -3.30
CA THR A 131 25.18 7.61 -4.10
C THR A 131 25.15 8.24 -5.49
N ASP A 132 23.98 8.33 -6.12
CA ASP A 132 23.84 8.95 -7.46
C ASP A 132 24.06 10.47 -7.42
N ARG A 133 23.79 11.14 -6.29
CA ARG A 133 24.09 12.58 -6.13
C ARG A 133 25.58 12.90 -6.02
N LYS A 134 26.44 11.94 -5.64
CA LYS A 134 27.89 12.12 -5.63
C LYS A 134 28.52 11.86 -7.00
N ALA A 135 27.93 10.99 -7.81
CA ALA A 135 28.42 10.71 -9.18
C ALA A 135 28.14 11.85 -10.17
N ILE A 136 27.02 12.56 -10.02
CA ILE A 136 26.61 13.62 -10.97
C ILE A 136 27.34 14.96 -10.75
N ARG A 137 28.11 15.13 -9.66
CA ARG A 137 28.89 16.36 -9.42
C ARG A 137 30.32 16.35 -9.97
N PHE A 138 30.78 15.26 -10.58
CA PHE A 138 32.17 15.16 -11.10
C PHE A 138 32.30 15.06 -12.63
N SER A 139 31.20 15.24 -13.41
CA SER A 139 31.26 15.16 -14.88
C SER A 139 30.86 16.44 -15.62
N LYS A 140 30.80 17.60 -14.94
CA LYS A 140 30.63 18.91 -15.59
C LYS A 140 31.74 19.88 -15.19
N THR A 141 32.92 19.67 -15.75
CA THR A 141 33.96 20.69 -15.98
C THR A 141 34.98 20.06 -16.93
N ASN A 142 34.81 20.31 -18.22
CA ASN A 142 35.86 20.50 -19.23
C ASN A 142 35.23 20.30 -20.61
N GLU A 143 34.67 21.38 -21.15
CA GLU A 143 34.76 21.74 -22.57
C GLU A 143 34.29 23.20 -22.69
N ASP A 144 35.07 23.98 -23.45
CA ASP A 144 34.87 25.37 -23.90
C ASP A 144 35.29 26.53 -22.98
N VAL A 145 36.60 26.84 -22.96
CA VAL A 145 37.29 28.00 -23.61
C VAL A 145 38.76 27.98 -23.20
#